data_AF-A0A514WZY4-F1
#
_entry.id   AF-A0A514WZY4-F1
#
_cell.length_a   1.000
_cell.length_b   1.000
_cell.length_c   1.000
_cell.angle_alpha   90.00
_cell.angle_beta   90.00
_cell.angle_gamma   90.00
#
_symmetry.space_group_name_H-M   'P 1'
#
loop_
_entity.id
_entity.type
_entity.pdbx_description
1 polymer ?
#
loop_
_entity_poly.entity_id
_entity_poly.type
_entity_poly.pdbx_seq_one_letter_code
_entity_poly.pdbx_strand_id
1 'polypeptide(L)'
;MTKNSKRLFGGIIIGLILTQFYQNCSQLGGFEAIDSSANSLSMGSNDLNHPSQQEAVLPTQRVQMVNKNYVAALFREVFTSTTTPVPNLEGLINQWVFFKGSQYGQGCDPYSSYSGFDCGGSIANANLPYQSEDNTVRQSFNVQACENILGVDQGVTAVLEKVIHSTAPTASAVGQIYELFYRGDDAPALVVSSLLELDKSLAANGETVMNRWRAVILQVCESPGWQLQ
;
A
#
# COMPACT_ATOMS: atom_id res chain seq x y z
N MET A 1 -59.47 0.05 22.14
CA MET A 1 -58.77 -0.71 21.09
C MET A 1 -57.60 0.13 20.60
N THR A 2 -56.38 -0.31 20.93
CA THR A 2 -55.08 0.29 20.59
C THR A 2 -54.49 -0.41 19.36
N LYS A 3 -53.88 0.36 18.43
CA LYS A 3 -52.87 0.01 17.40
C LYS A 3 -52.86 1.18 16.38
N ASN A 4 -51.78 1.66 15.78
CA ASN A 4 -50.34 1.47 15.89
C ASN A 4 -49.75 2.66 15.09
N SER A 5 -49.00 3.58 15.71
CA SER A 5 -48.23 4.62 15.01
C SER A 5 -46.85 4.70 15.62
N LYS A 6 -45.97 3.79 15.19
CA LYS A 6 -44.54 3.76 15.57
C LYS A 6 -43.71 3.16 14.44
N ARG A 7 -43.66 3.82 13.28
CA ARG A 7 -42.67 3.53 12.22
C ARG A 7 -42.43 4.76 11.34
N LEU A 8 -41.83 5.83 11.89
CA LEU A 8 -41.30 6.89 11.01
C LEU A 8 -40.12 7.70 11.60
N PHE A 9 -39.59 7.32 12.77
CA PHE A 9 -38.56 8.12 13.48
C PHE A 9 -37.17 7.45 13.57
N GLY A 10 -36.95 6.33 12.87
CA GLY A 10 -35.66 5.60 12.92
C GLY A 10 -34.68 5.90 11.78
N GLY A 11 -35.08 6.69 10.77
CA GLY A 11 -34.30 6.87 9.54
C GLY A 11 -33.36 8.08 9.50
N ILE A 12 -33.44 8.99 10.48
CA ILE A 12 -32.70 10.28 10.43
C ILE A 12 -31.47 10.29 11.34
N ILE A 13 -31.36 9.36 12.30
CA ILE A 13 -30.26 9.35 13.28
C ILE A 13 -29.01 8.59 12.78
N ILE A 14 -29.15 7.70 11.79
CA ILE A 14 -28.02 6.92 11.26
C ILE A 14 -27.22 7.70 10.19
N GLY A 15 -27.78 8.77 9.61
CA GLY A 15 -27.11 9.61 8.61
C GLY A 15 -26.14 10.67 9.18
N LEU A 16 -26.14 10.91 10.49
CA LEU A 16 -25.40 12.01 11.14
C LEU A 16 -24.11 11.58 11.84
N ILE A 17 -23.79 10.28 11.87
CA ILE A 17 -22.58 9.76 12.54
C ILE A 17 -21.45 9.47 11.54
N LEU A 18 -21.73 9.41 10.23
CA LEU A 18 -20.74 9.08 9.19
C LEU A 18 -20.01 10.30 8.59
N THR A 19 -20.31 11.53 9.00
CA THR A 19 -19.62 12.74 8.50
C THR A 19 -18.58 13.33 9.46
N GLN A 20 -18.39 12.74 10.65
CA GLN A 20 -17.51 13.28 11.70
C GLN A 20 -16.04 12.79 11.60
N PHE A 21 -15.70 11.87 10.68
CA PHE A 21 -14.33 11.36 10.52
C PHE A 21 -13.51 12.03 9.39
N TYR A 22 -14.02 13.08 8.74
CA TYR A 22 -13.31 13.79 7.66
C TYR A 22 -12.82 15.21 8.03
N GLN A 23 -12.85 15.63 9.31
CA GLN A 23 -12.57 17.02 9.68
C GLN A 23 -11.18 17.31 10.29
N ASN A 24 -10.24 16.37 10.33
CA ASN A 24 -8.89 16.63 10.86
C ASN A 24 -7.78 16.91 9.83
N CYS A 25 -8.13 17.21 8.57
CA CYS A 25 -7.16 17.76 7.59
C CYS A 25 -7.66 19.00 6.84
N SER A 26 -8.53 19.83 7.45
CA SER A 26 -8.88 21.12 6.83
C SER A 26 -9.22 22.19 7.86
N GLN A 27 -8.20 22.76 8.49
CA GLN A 27 -8.28 24.12 9.06
C GLN A 27 -6.88 24.70 9.32
N LEU A 28 -6.27 25.25 8.27
CA LEU A 28 -5.49 26.47 8.42
C LEU A 28 -6.22 27.51 7.57
N GLY A 29 -6.86 28.45 8.27
CA GLY A 29 -7.76 29.44 7.70
C GLY A 29 -7.05 30.51 6.88
N GLY A 30 -7.82 31.10 5.97
CA GLY A 30 -7.65 32.46 5.49
C GLY A 30 -6.46 32.72 4.57
N PHE A 31 -6.65 32.52 3.27
CA PHE A 31 -5.82 33.18 2.26
C PHE A 31 -6.70 33.90 1.24
N GLU A 32 -7.49 34.84 1.74
CA GLU A 32 -7.95 35.97 0.94
C GLU A 32 -7.49 37.24 1.65
N ALA A 33 -6.81 38.12 0.90
CA ALA A 33 -6.29 39.44 1.26
C ALA A 33 -4.92 39.51 1.99
N ILE A 34 -3.84 39.11 1.31
CA ILE A 34 -2.59 39.90 1.28
C ILE A 34 -2.07 39.96 -0.16
N ASP A 35 -2.93 40.44 -1.07
CA ASP A 35 -2.56 40.71 -2.46
C ASP A 35 -2.63 42.22 -2.70
N SER A 36 -1.81 42.98 -1.96
CA SER A 36 -1.58 44.42 -2.20
C SER A 36 -0.48 45.09 -1.36
N SER A 37 0.48 44.35 -0.78
CA SER A 37 1.62 44.95 -0.05
C SER A 37 3.00 44.41 -0.42
N ALA A 38 3.10 43.52 -1.42
CA ALA A 38 4.39 42.98 -1.89
C ALA A 38 5.16 43.88 -2.86
N ASN A 39 4.75 45.14 -3.09
CA ASN A 39 5.37 46.01 -4.10
C ASN A 39 6.21 47.18 -3.58
N SER A 40 6.48 47.31 -2.28
CA SER A 40 7.47 48.30 -1.84
C SER A 40 8.04 48.04 -0.45
N LEU A 41 9.00 47.13 -0.32
CA LEU A 41 9.98 47.19 0.77
C LEU A 41 11.32 46.64 0.28
N SER A 42 12.07 47.52 -0.39
CA SER A 42 13.52 47.43 -0.48
C SER A 42 14.10 47.57 0.92
N MET A 43 14.70 46.53 1.48
CA MET A 43 15.83 46.62 2.41
C MET A 43 16.46 45.23 2.64
N GLY A 44 17.76 45.12 2.37
CA GLY A 44 18.65 44.22 3.11
C GLY A 44 18.82 42.81 2.54
N SER A 45 19.82 42.65 1.68
CA SER A 45 20.52 41.39 1.43
C SER A 45 20.87 40.68 2.74
N ASN A 46 20.43 39.44 2.91
CA ASN A 46 21.21 38.37 3.53
C ASN A 46 20.58 37.01 3.22
N ASP A 47 21.43 36.12 2.73
CA ASP A 47 21.17 34.76 2.29
C ASP A 47 20.40 33.93 3.31
N LEU A 48 19.17 33.57 2.96
CA LEU A 48 18.47 32.42 3.51
C LEU A 48 18.03 31.58 2.32
N ASN A 49 18.95 30.73 1.84
CA ASN A 49 18.67 29.68 0.86
C ASN A 49 17.59 28.75 1.43
N HIS A 50 16.34 29.04 1.09
CA HIS A 50 15.24 28.11 1.28
C HIS A 50 15.48 26.91 0.35
N PRO A 51 15.33 25.64 0.81
CA PRO A 51 15.59 24.46 -0.01
C PRO A 51 14.72 24.35 -1.29
N SER A 52 13.77 25.27 -1.50
CA SER A 52 13.06 25.42 -2.77
C SER A 52 13.83 26.19 -3.86
N GLN A 53 15.01 26.76 -3.56
CA GLN A 53 15.86 27.45 -4.53
C GLN A 53 16.92 26.55 -5.15
N GLN A 54 17.03 25.30 -4.68
CA GLN A 54 17.79 24.28 -5.37
C GLN A 54 16.93 23.78 -6.53
N GLU A 55 17.32 24.10 -7.77
CA GLU A 55 16.73 23.47 -8.96
C GLU A 55 16.75 21.96 -8.74
N ALA A 56 15.56 21.39 -8.52
CA ALA A 56 15.42 19.95 -8.46
C ALA A 56 15.85 19.42 -9.83
N VAL A 57 17.03 18.80 -9.88
CA VAL A 57 17.45 18.02 -11.03
C VAL A 57 16.51 16.83 -11.09
N LEU A 58 15.39 17.01 -11.81
CA LEU A 58 14.44 15.94 -12.04
C LEU A 58 15.20 14.83 -12.77
N PRO A 59 15.19 13.59 -12.25
CA PRO A 59 15.78 12.46 -12.95
C PRO A 59 15.18 12.40 -14.37
N THR A 60 16.02 12.54 -15.40
CA THR A 60 15.60 12.42 -16.80
C THR A 60 15.23 10.99 -17.18
N GLN A 61 15.57 10.03 -16.33
CA GLN A 61 15.21 8.63 -16.46
C GLN A 61 13.96 8.36 -15.60
N ARG A 62 12.85 8.02 -16.26
CA ARG A 62 11.65 7.55 -15.57
C ARG A 62 12.00 6.23 -14.87
N VAL A 63 11.84 6.17 -13.55
CA VAL A 63 11.90 4.92 -12.79
C VAL A 63 10.85 3.98 -13.39
N GLN A 64 11.27 2.80 -13.82
CA GLN A 64 10.32 1.84 -14.37
C GLN A 64 9.66 1.13 -13.19
N MET A 65 8.34 0.97 -13.21
CA MET A 65 7.69 0.14 -12.21
C MET A 65 7.26 -1.18 -12.82
N VAL A 66 7.24 -2.19 -11.96
CA VAL A 66 6.84 -3.53 -12.32
C VAL A 66 5.37 -3.61 -12.73
N ASN A 67 5.08 -4.43 -13.74
CA ASN A 67 3.72 -4.61 -14.26
C ASN A 67 2.85 -5.51 -13.36
N LYS A 68 1.55 -5.63 -13.71
CA LYS A 68 0.58 -6.44 -12.96
C LYS A 68 0.99 -7.92 -12.86
N ASN A 69 1.60 -8.48 -13.91
CA ASN A 69 2.00 -9.88 -13.92
C ASN A 69 3.15 -10.13 -12.94
N TYR A 70 4.11 -9.21 -12.85
CA TYR A 70 5.19 -9.29 -11.88
C TYR A 70 4.66 -9.18 -10.46
N VAL A 71 3.80 -8.20 -10.16
CA VAL A 71 3.22 -8.04 -8.81
C VAL A 71 2.41 -9.27 -8.42
N ALA A 72 1.59 -9.79 -9.33
CA ALA A 72 0.83 -11.01 -9.09
C ALA A 72 1.72 -12.23 -8.88
N ALA A 73 2.78 -12.39 -9.69
CA ALA A 73 3.75 -13.48 -9.51
C ALA A 73 4.48 -13.36 -8.17
N LEU A 74 4.86 -12.15 -7.75
CA LEU A 74 5.46 -11.89 -6.46
C LEU A 74 4.52 -12.30 -5.32
N PHE A 75 3.27 -11.85 -5.33
CA PHE A 75 2.30 -12.23 -4.29
C PHE A 75 2.01 -13.73 -4.27
N ARG A 76 1.92 -14.39 -5.43
CA ARG A 76 1.82 -15.86 -5.47
C ARG A 76 3.04 -16.49 -4.83
N GLU A 77 4.23 -16.04 -5.19
CA GLU A 77 5.47 -16.61 -4.66
C GLU A 77 5.60 -16.42 -3.16
N VAL A 78 5.23 -15.25 -2.63
CA VAL A 78 5.36 -14.90 -1.21
C VAL A 78 4.25 -15.48 -0.34
N PHE A 79 3.02 -15.60 -0.86
CA PHE A 79 1.85 -15.99 -0.06
C PHE A 79 1.28 -17.37 -0.39
N THR A 80 1.82 -18.07 -1.39
CA THR A 80 1.46 -19.48 -1.60
C THR A 80 2.16 -20.35 -0.56
N SER A 81 1.35 -21.11 0.17
CA SER A 81 1.75 -22.12 1.14
C SER A 81 1.21 -23.49 0.74
N THR A 82 2.03 -24.54 0.90
CA THR A 82 1.62 -25.93 0.68
C THR A 82 0.97 -26.57 1.91
N THR A 83 1.16 -25.98 3.09
CA THR A 83 0.75 -26.53 4.39
C THR A 83 -0.47 -25.83 4.95
N THR A 84 -0.52 -24.50 4.87
CA THR A 84 -1.65 -23.66 5.30
C THR A 84 -2.04 -22.67 4.21
N PRO A 85 -2.87 -23.08 3.24
CA PRO A 85 -3.27 -22.22 2.13
C PRO A 85 -3.95 -20.94 2.62
N VAL A 86 -3.55 -19.80 2.05
CA VAL A 86 -4.23 -18.52 2.27
C VAL A 86 -5.63 -18.58 1.61
N PRO A 87 -6.72 -18.36 2.38
CA PRO A 87 -8.06 -18.35 1.85
C PRO A 87 -8.21 -17.38 0.68
N ASN A 88 -8.71 -17.88 -0.46
CA ASN A 88 -9.00 -17.06 -1.63
C ASN A 88 -7.80 -16.23 -2.15
N LEU A 89 -6.56 -16.71 -2.02
CA LEU A 89 -5.36 -15.98 -2.44
C LEU A 89 -5.47 -15.46 -3.88
N GLU A 90 -5.81 -16.34 -4.82
CA GLU A 90 -5.99 -15.94 -6.22
C GLU A 90 -7.09 -14.89 -6.36
N GLY A 91 -8.23 -15.04 -5.68
CA GLY A 91 -9.29 -14.03 -5.70
C GLY A 91 -8.82 -12.66 -5.22
N LEU A 92 -7.99 -12.61 -4.17
CA LEU A 92 -7.40 -11.37 -3.65
C LEU A 92 -6.40 -10.75 -4.64
N ILE A 93 -5.51 -11.56 -5.22
CA ILE A 93 -4.56 -11.11 -6.25
C ILE A 93 -5.32 -10.57 -7.47
N ASN A 94 -6.40 -11.24 -7.86
CA ASN A 94 -7.20 -10.81 -9.00
C ASN A 94 -7.93 -9.50 -8.72
N GLN A 95 -8.53 -9.37 -7.54
CA GLN A 95 -9.25 -8.18 -7.11
C GLN A 95 -8.35 -6.94 -7.01
N TRP A 96 -7.16 -7.09 -6.45
CA TRP A 96 -6.28 -5.97 -6.10
C TRP A 96 -5.14 -5.72 -7.09
N VAL A 97 -4.82 -6.68 -7.96
CA VAL A 97 -3.72 -6.56 -8.94
C VAL A 97 -4.23 -6.70 -10.37
N PHE A 98 -4.71 -7.88 -10.78
CA PHE A 98 -5.06 -8.13 -12.19
C PHE A 98 -6.17 -7.23 -12.71
N PHE A 99 -7.24 -7.05 -11.94
CA PHE A 99 -8.38 -6.22 -12.33
C PHE A 99 -8.08 -4.72 -12.25
N LYS A 100 -6.90 -4.35 -11.75
CA LYS A 100 -6.39 -2.98 -11.67
C LYS A 100 -5.35 -2.70 -12.77
N GLY A 101 -5.46 -3.40 -13.90
CA GLY A 101 -4.52 -3.30 -15.00
C GLY A 101 -4.22 -1.86 -15.45
N SER A 102 -5.20 -0.95 -15.41
CA SER A 102 -4.95 0.46 -15.78
C SER A 102 -3.99 1.20 -14.84
N GLN A 103 -3.80 0.73 -13.60
CA GLN A 103 -2.86 1.29 -12.64
C GLN A 103 -1.49 0.61 -12.71
N TYR A 104 -1.44 -0.68 -13.05
CA TYR A 104 -0.22 -1.47 -13.12
C TYR A 104 0.39 -1.59 -14.53
N GLY A 105 -0.35 -1.18 -15.56
CA GLY A 105 0.04 -1.35 -16.95
C GLY A 105 -0.05 -2.80 -17.43
N GLN A 106 0.57 -3.05 -18.59
CA GLN A 106 0.54 -4.32 -19.32
C GLN A 106 -0.87 -4.68 -19.80
N GLY A 107 -1.09 -4.41 -21.09
CA GLY A 107 -2.28 -4.85 -21.82
C GLY A 107 -2.53 -6.35 -21.64
N CYS A 108 -3.79 -6.73 -21.75
CA CYS A 108 -4.19 -8.14 -21.82
C CYS A 108 -4.30 -8.61 -23.27
N ASP A 109 -4.22 -9.91 -23.49
CA ASP A 109 -4.72 -10.50 -24.73
C ASP A 109 -6.18 -10.95 -24.50
N PRO A 110 -7.18 -10.28 -25.10
CA PRO A 110 -8.59 -10.63 -24.95
C PRO A 110 -8.96 -12.00 -25.54
N TYR A 111 -8.04 -12.64 -26.27
CA TYR A 111 -8.19 -13.96 -26.86
C TYR A 111 -7.34 -15.05 -26.19
N SER A 112 -6.43 -14.68 -25.27
CA SER A 112 -5.53 -15.64 -24.58
C SER A 112 -6.22 -16.45 -23.49
N SER A 113 -7.13 -15.82 -22.75
CA SER A 113 -8.05 -16.48 -21.82
C SER A 113 -9.46 -16.42 -22.38
N TYR A 114 -10.14 -17.58 -22.44
CA TYR A 114 -11.49 -17.74 -22.99
C TYR A 114 -12.56 -16.84 -22.30
N SER A 115 -12.19 -16.14 -21.23
CA SER A 115 -13.05 -15.30 -20.41
C SER A 115 -12.70 -13.81 -20.39
N GLY A 116 -11.66 -13.35 -21.12
CA GLY A 116 -11.20 -11.95 -21.03
C GLY A 116 -10.75 -11.57 -19.61
N PHE A 117 -10.39 -12.56 -18.81
CA PHE A 117 -10.06 -12.43 -17.41
C PHE A 117 -8.81 -11.58 -17.19
N ASP A 118 -7.82 -11.77 -18.05
CA ASP A 118 -6.56 -11.01 -18.02
C ASP A 118 -6.77 -9.52 -18.29
N CYS A 119 -7.92 -9.16 -18.86
CA CYS A 119 -8.37 -7.81 -19.12
C CYS A 119 -9.15 -7.18 -17.97
N GLY A 120 -9.28 -7.85 -16.83
CA GLY A 120 -10.10 -7.36 -15.72
C GLY A 120 -11.56 -7.17 -16.08
N GLY A 121 -12.08 -8.00 -16.98
CA GLY A 121 -13.47 -7.94 -17.43
C GLY A 121 -13.79 -6.84 -18.44
N SER A 122 -12.80 -6.13 -18.99
CA SER A 122 -13.02 -5.10 -20.01
C SER A 122 -11.99 -5.14 -21.14
N ILE A 123 -12.46 -5.29 -22.38
CA ILE A 123 -11.60 -5.29 -23.59
C ILE A 123 -10.83 -3.98 -23.79
N ALA A 124 -11.28 -2.87 -23.17
CA ALA A 124 -10.55 -1.61 -23.19
C ALA A 124 -9.15 -1.74 -22.56
N ASN A 125 -8.95 -2.74 -21.70
CA ASN A 125 -7.66 -3.04 -21.07
C ASN A 125 -6.72 -3.87 -21.96
N ALA A 126 -7.10 -4.19 -23.20
CA ALA A 126 -6.23 -4.87 -24.16
C ALA A 126 -5.00 -4.02 -24.53
N ASN A 127 -5.16 -2.70 -24.57
CA ASN A 127 -4.12 -1.76 -24.93
C ASN A 127 -3.81 -0.82 -23.76
N LEU A 128 -3.13 -1.35 -22.74
CA LEU A 128 -2.64 -0.54 -21.63
C LEU A 128 -1.15 -0.26 -21.83
N PRO A 129 -0.70 1.00 -21.69
CA PRO A 129 0.71 1.30 -21.78
C PRO A 129 1.46 0.56 -20.67
N TYR A 130 2.71 0.17 -20.96
CA TYR A 130 3.66 -0.29 -19.93
C TYR A 130 4.13 0.86 -19.03
N GLN A 131 3.61 2.08 -19.23
CA GLN A 131 3.98 3.24 -18.45
C GLN A 131 3.20 3.27 -17.15
N SER A 132 3.86 2.80 -16.12
CA SER A 132 3.46 2.85 -14.73
C SER A 132 4.10 4.10 -14.12
N GLU A 133 3.39 5.21 -14.09
CA GLU A 133 3.77 6.30 -13.18
C GLU A 133 3.44 5.86 -11.76
N ASP A 134 4.35 6.08 -10.81
CA ASP A 134 4.06 5.88 -9.39
C ASP A 134 2.90 6.78 -9.03
N ASN A 135 1.75 6.17 -8.77
CA ASN A 135 0.56 6.88 -8.41
C ASN A 135 -0.01 6.28 -7.14
N THR A 136 -0.57 7.17 -6.33
CA THR A 136 -1.12 6.85 -5.01
C THR A 136 -2.20 5.77 -5.08
N VAL A 137 -2.85 5.61 -6.24
CA VAL A 137 -3.90 4.60 -6.47
C VAL A 137 -3.30 3.19 -6.60
N ARG A 138 -2.16 3.04 -7.28
CA ARG A 138 -1.44 1.77 -7.34
C ARG A 138 -1.00 1.35 -5.94
N GLN A 139 -0.42 2.28 -5.18
CA GLN A 139 0.03 1.99 -3.82
C GLN A 139 -1.13 1.62 -2.90
N SER A 140 -2.28 2.28 -3.01
CA SER A 140 -3.44 1.89 -2.20
C SER A 140 -3.92 0.47 -2.51
N PHE A 141 -3.83 0.00 -3.76
CA PHE A 141 -4.17 -1.38 -4.09
C PHE A 141 -3.15 -2.39 -3.57
N ASN A 142 -1.86 -2.06 -3.57
CA ASN A 142 -0.85 -2.91 -2.93
C ASN A 142 -1.10 -3.04 -1.43
N VAL A 143 -1.34 -1.92 -0.75
CA VAL A 143 -1.70 -1.90 0.68
C VAL A 143 -2.93 -2.77 0.93
N GLN A 144 -4.01 -2.58 0.17
CA GLN A 144 -5.22 -3.40 0.30
C GLN A 144 -4.93 -4.88 0.08
N ALA A 145 -4.10 -5.25 -0.89
CA ALA A 145 -3.72 -6.64 -1.09
C ALA A 145 -2.96 -7.21 0.12
N CYS A 146 -1.96 -6.49 0.61
CA CYS A 146 -1.16 -6.88 1.78
C CYS A 146 -2.04 -7.04 3.03
N GLU A 147 -2.89 -6.06 3.34
CA GLU A 147 -3.81 -6.07 4.49
C GLU A 147 -4.79 -7.25 4.41
N ASN A 148 -5.39 -7.51 3.24
CA ASN A 148 -6.36 -8.60 3.10
C ASN A 148 -5.70 -9.99 3.18
N ILE A 149 -4.51 -10.14 2.62
CA ILE A 149 -3.76 -11.41 2.67
C ILE A 149 -3.23 -11.67 4.08
N LEU A 150 -2.64 -10.66 4.72
CA LEU A 150 -2.06 -10.76 6.06
C LEU A 150 -3.10 -10.65 7.18
N GLY A 151 -4.33 -10.22 6.88
CA GLY A 151 -5.43 -10.12 7.83
C GLY A 151 -5.86 -11.47 8.44
N VAL A 152 -5.37 -12.58 7.88
CA VAL A 152 -5.57 -13.93 8.41
C VAL A 152 -4.23 -14.58 8.77
N ASP A 153 -4.23 -15.49 9.76
CA ASP A 153 -3.00 -16.13 10.25
C ASP A 153 -2.31 -16.99 9.19
N GLN A 154 -3.08 -17.53 8.23
CA GLN A 154 -2.54 -18.29 7.09
C GLN A 154 -1.64 -17.43 6.20
N GLY A 155 -1.95 -16.13 6.05
CA GLY A 155 -1.11 -15.22 5.27
C GLY A 155 0.26 -15.01 5.91
N VAL A 156 0.28 -14.83 7.23
CA VAL A 156 1.52 -14.73 8.01
C VAL A 156 2.31 -16.03 7.94
N THR A 157 1.63 -17.17 8.16
CA THR A 157 2.26 -18.49 8.16
C THR A 157 2.86 -18.82 6.78
N ALA A 158 2.19 -18.46 5.69
CA ALA A 158 2.70 -18.68 4.34
C ALA A 158 4.04 -17.97 4.07
N VAL A 159 4.23 -16.78 4.62
CA VAL A 159 5.51 -16.06 4.54
C VAL A 159 6.55 -16.71 5.44
N LEU A 160 6.17 -17.05 6.68
CA LEU A 160 7.08 -17.65 7.64
C LEU A 160 7.62 -19.02 7.18
N GLU A 161 6.85 -19.79 6.42
CA GLU A 161 7.32 -21.04 5.81
C GLU A 161 8.51 -20.88 4.84
N LYS A 162 8.74 -19.67 4.33
CA LYS A 162 9.79 -19.38 3.34
C LYS A 162 11.09 -18.91 3.99
N VAL A 163 11.08 -18.69 5.29
CA VAL A 163 12.22 -18.12 6.02
C VAL A 163 12.59 -18.98 7.22
N ILE A 164 13.84 -18.90 7.64
CA ILE A 164 14.30 -19.56 8.86
C ILE A 164 13.96 -18.63 10.02
N HIS A 165 12.89 -18.94 10.73
CA HIS A 165 12.39 -18.10 11.81
C HIS A 165 12.42 -18.80 13.17
N SER A 166 12.44 -17.99 14.22
CA SER A 166 12.19 -18.44 15.59
C SER A 166 10.74 -18.15 15.98
N THR A 167 10.38 -18.35 17.24
CA THR A 167 9.07 -17.92 17.74
C THR A 167 8.88 -16.41 17.49
N ALA A 168 9.86 -15.57 17.80
CA ALA A 168 9.78 -14.11 17.60
C ALA A 168 10.59 -13.62 16.39
N PRO A 169 10.31 -12.41 15.87
CA PRO A 169 11.14 -11.75 14.87
C PRO A 169 12.61 -11.65 15.27
N THR A 170 13.50 -12.00 14.34
CA THR A 170 14.94 -11.89 14.49
C THR A 170 15.52 -11.15 13.29
N ALA A 171 16.70 -10.54 13.44
CA ALA A 171 17.35 -9.80 12.34
C ALA A 171 17.51 -10.65 11.07
N SER A 172 17.91 -11.91 11.22
CA SER A 172 18.07 -12.85 10.10
C SER A 172 16.75 -13.11 9.38
N ALA A 173 15.68 -13.40 10.13
CA ALA A 173 14.38 -13.70 9.54
C ALA A 173 13.74 -12.45 8.91
N VAL A 174 13.90 -11.28 9.53
CA VAL A 174 13.44 -9.99 8.96
C VAL A 174 14.17 -9.68 7.65
N GLY A 175 15.49 -9.91 7.59
CA GLY A 175 16.26 -9.76 6.35
C GLY A 175 15.75 -10.67 5.24
N GLN A 176 15.54 -11.96 5.54
CA GLN A 176 14.99 -12.91 4.58
C GLN A 176 13.58 -12.52 4.10
N ILE A 177 12.71 -12.02 4.99
CA ILE A 177 11.38 -11.53 4.61
C ILE A 177 11.50 -10.33 3.66
N TYR A 178 12.43 -9.42 3.91
CA TYR A 178 12.69 -8.29 3.02
C TYR A 178 13.09 -8.75 1.62
N GLU A 179 14.02 -9.70 1.53
CA GLU A 179 14.52 -10.27 0.26
C GLU A 179 13.43 -10.99 -0.55
N LEU A 180 12.38 -11.50 0.10
CA LEU A 180 11.22 -12.07 -0.60
C LEU A 180 10.51 -11.03 -1.49
N PHE A 181 10.49 -9.76 -1.08
CA PHE A 181 9.88 -8.66 -1.85
C PHE A 181 10.92 -7.95 -2.72
N TYR A 182 12.07 -7.58 -2.12
CA TYR A 182 13.17 -6.85 -2.75
C TYR A 182 14.18 -7.81 -3.38
N ARG A 183 13.81 -8.41 -4.53
CA ARG A 183 14.62 -9.46 -5.15
C ARG A 183 15.99 -8.94 -5.57
N GLY A 184 17.03 -9.50 -4.99
CA GLY A 184 18.43 -9.20 -5.32
C GLY A 184 19.06 -8.08 -4.49
N ASP A 185 18.29 -7.45 -3.60
CA ASP A 185 18.79 -6.43 -2.68
C ASP A 185 18.83 -6.97 -1.25
N ASP A 186 19.99 -6.85 -0.62
CA ASP A 186 20.13 -7.15 0.81
C ASP A 186 19.35 -6.11 1.64
N ALA A 187 18.73 -6.56 2.72
CA ALA A 187 17.99 -5.68 3.62
C ALA A 187 18.92 -4.62 4.25
N PRO A 188 18.66 -3.31 4.06
CA PRO A 188 19.47 -2.28 4.68
C PRO A 188 19.42 -2.42 6.21
N ALA A 189 20.58 -2.30 6.87
CA ALA A 189 20.67 -2.47 8.33
C ALA A 189 19.69 -1.56 9.10
N LEU A 190 19.44 -0.35 8.58
CA LEU A 190 18.45 0.57 9.13
C LEU A 190 17.03 -0.01 9.06
N VAL A 191 16.60 -0.55 7.92
CA VAL A 191 15.28 -1.16 7.74
C VAL A 191 15.09 -2.33 8.71
N VAL A 192 16.08 -3.23 8.79
CA VAL A 192 16.04 -4.36 9.73
C VAL A 192 15.94 -3.87 11.17
N SER A 193 16.73 -2.86 11.55
CA SER A 193 16.71 -2.30 12.91
C SER A 193 15.37 -1.66 13.26
N SER A 194 14.75 -0.90 12.34
CA SER A 194 13.44 -0.26 12.54
C SER A 194 12.32 -1.30 12.68
N LEU A 195 12.35 -2.37 11.89
CA LEU A 195 11.37 -3.45 11.99
C LEU A 195 11.51 -4.24 13.30
N LEU A 196 12.73 -4.42 13.80
CA LEU A 196 12.96 -5.01 15.12
C LEU A 196 12.57 -4.07 16.26
N GLU A 197 12.63 -2.75 16.06
CA GLU A 197 12.12 -1.78 17.03
C GLU A 197 10.59 -1.80 17.08
N LEU A 198 9.92 -1.88 15.93
CA LEU A 198 8.48 -2.12 15.84
C LEU A 198 8.09 -3.38 16.62
N ASP A 199 8.79 -4.49 16.37
CA ASP A 199 8.60 -5.75 17.08
C ASP A 199 8.73 -5.61 18.61
N LYS A 200 9.78 -4.93 19.08
CA LYS A 200 9.99 -4.67 20.51
C LYS A 200 8.88 -3.80 21.11
N SER A 201 8.44 -2.78 20.40
CA SER A 201 7.36 -1.88 20.83
C SER A 201 6.04 -2.66 20.98
N LEU A 202 5.70 -3.48 20.00
CA LEU A 202 4.51 -4.34 20.05
C LEU A 202 4.61 -5.37 21.19
N ALA A 203 5.78 -5.98 21.39
CA ALA A 203 6.03 -6.89 22.50
C ALA A 203 5.83 -6.21 23.87
N ALA A 204 6.32 -4.99 24.02
CA ALA A 204 6.16 -4.21 25.25
C ALA A 204 4.69 -3.85 25.53
N ASN A 205 3.88 -3.70 24.47
CA ASN A 205 2.44 -3.48 24.56
C ASN A 205 1.61 -4.77 24.73
N GLY A 206 2.25 -5.93 24.86
CA GLY A 206 1.57 -7.21 25.11
C GLY A 206 0.95 -7.86 23.87
N GLU A 207 1.34 -7.45 22.67
CA GLU A 207 0.85 -8.06 21.43
C GLU A 207 1.28 -9.51 21.28
N THR A 208 0.43 -10.29 20.63
CA THR A 208 0.74 -11.69 20.32
C THR A 208 1.89 -11.78 19.34
N VAL A 209 2.67 -12.86 19.44
CA VAL A 209 3.76 -13.15 18.50
C VAL A 209 3.27 -13.16 17.04
N MET A 210 2.07 -13.68 16.78
CA MET A 210 1.48 -13.71 15.45
C MET A 210 1.20 -12.29 14.93
N ASN A 211 0.65 -11.40 15.75
CA ASN A 211 0.42 -10.00 15.38
C ASN A 211 1.73 -9.22 15.17
N ARG A 212 2.77 -9.55 15.94
CA ARG A 212 4.10 -8.98 15.75
C ARG A 212 4.69 -9.35 14.40
N TRP A 213 4.64 -10.63 14.02
CA TRP A 213 5.04 -11.07 12.68
C TRP A 213 4.21 -10.42 11.58
N ARG A 214 2.88 -10.37 11.77
CA ARG A 214 1.96 -9.69 10.85
C ARG A 214 2.38 -8.24 10.60
N ALA A 215 2.65 -7.47 11.66
CA ALA A 215 3.06 -6.07 11.52
C ALA A 215 4.39 -5.90 10.77
N VAL A 216 5.39 -6.75 11.09
CA VAL A 216 6.68 -6.73 10.40
C VAL A 216 6.52 -7.04 8.91
N ILE A 217 5.79 -8.11 8.56
CA ILE A 217 5.59 -8.52 7.17
C ILE A 217 4.76 -7.48 6.42
N LEU A 218 3.72 -6.92 7.07
CA LEU A 218 2.87 -5.88 6.50
C LEU A 218 3.70 -4.65 6.11
N GLN A 219 4.58 -4.19 7.01
CA GLN A 219 5.43 -3.03 6.77
C GLN A 219 6.38 -3.22 5.57
N VAL A 220 6.87 -4.44 5.35
CA VAL A 220 7.70 -4.78 4.17
C VAL A 220 6.83 -4.83 2.91
N CYS A 221 5.68 -5.50 2.97
CA CYS A 221 4.76 -5.67 1.86
C CYS A 221 4.23 -4.33 1.31
N GLU A 222 3.88 -3.40 2.20
CA GLU A 222 3.34 -2.08 1.87
C GLU A 222 4.39 -1.08 1.37
N SER A 223 5.68 -1.38 1.57
CA SER A 223 6.75 -0.48 1.15
C SER A 223 6.81 -0.42 -0.38
N PRO A 224 6.77 0.77 -1.02
CA PRO A 224 6.69 0.86 -2.48
C PRO A 224 8.00 0.47 -3.19
N GLY A 225 9.12 0.39 -2.47
CA GLY A 225 10.46 0.29 -3.06
C GLY A 225 10.69 -0.97 -3.91
N TRP A 226 10.10 -2.11 -3.54
CA TRP A 226 10.28 -3.37 -4.27
C TRP A 226 9.62 -3.36 -5.67
N GLN A 227 8.83 -2.33 -5.95
CA GLN A 227 8.15 -2.17 -7.23
C GLN A 227 8.96 -1.38 -8.25
N LEU A 228 10.09 -0.81 -7.84
CA LEU A 228 10.93 0.06 -8.66
C LEU A 228 12.04 -0.79 -9.32
N GLN A 229 12.26 -0.57 -10.62
CA GLN A 229 13.31 -1.18 -11.44
C GLN A 229 14.06 -0.13 -12.26
#